data_AF-A0A0X3W309-F1
#
_entry.id   AF-A0A0X3W309-F1
#
_cell.length_a   1.000
_cell.length_b   1.000
_cell.length_c   1.000
_cell.angle_alpha   90.00
_cell.angle_beta   90.00
_cell.angle_gamma   90.00
#
_symmetry.space_group_name_H-M   'P 1'
#
loop_
_entity.id
_entity.type
_entity.pdbx_description
1 polymer ?
#
loop_
_entity_poly.entity_id
_entity_poly.type
_entity_poly.pdbx_seq_one_letter_code
_entity_poly.pdbx_strand_id
1 'polypeptide(L)'
;MSSLLLLTNALQPSTEVLPALGLLLHSVRVAPAEGPALVDTPGADAILIDGRRDLPQVRSLCQLLRSTGPGCPLILVVTEGGLAAVTADWGIDDVLLDTAGPAEVEARLRLAMGRQQITTDDSPMEIRNGDLSVDEATYSAKLKGRVLDLTFKEFELLKYLAQHPGRVFTRAQLLQEVWGYDYFGGTRTVDVHVRRLRAKLGPEHESLIGTVRNVGYRFVAPEKVERAAEEARAKAAGRGSAAGDTARGERPGGASGSAAKAAAARPANS
;
A
#
# COMPACT_ATOMS: atom_id res chain seq x y z
N MET A 1 -7.84 -15.95 16.09
CA MET A 1 -6.98 -15.63 17.25
C MET A 1 -6.53 -14.20 17.06
N SER A 2 -6.99 -13.32 17.95
CA SER A 2 -6.79 -11.87 17.85
C SER A 2 -5.87 -11.41 18.97
N SER A 3 -5.10 -10.35 18.74
CA SER A 3 -4.24 -9.68 19.72
C SER A 3 -5.02 -8.60 20.46
N LEU A 4 -5.24 -8.81 21.76
CA LEU A 4 -5.94 -7.88 22.64
C LEU A 4 -4.94 -7.13 23.52
N LEU A 5 -5.13 -5.83 23.68
CA LEU A 5 -4.42 -5.03 24.68
C LEU A 5 -5.37 -4.73 25.84
N LEU A 6 -5.01 -5.14 27.05
CA LEU A 6 -5.72 -4.78 28.27
C LEU A 6 -4.96 -3.66 29.00
N LEU A 7 -5.58 -2.49 29.09
CA LEU A 7 -5.10 -1.36 29.88
C LEU A 7 -5.70 -1.44 31.28
N THR A 8 -4.86 -1.68 32.28
CA THR A 8 -5.29 -1.76 33.68
C THR A 8 -4.22 -1.24 34.64
N ASN A 9 -4.66 -0.60 35.71
CA ASN A 9 -3.83 -0.23 36.85
C ASN A 9 -3.89 -1.28 37.98
N ALA A 10 -4.62 -2.37 37.77
CA ALA A 10 -4.63 -3.50 38.68
C ALA A 10 -3.30 -4.25 38.59
N LEU A 11 -2.70 -4.56 39.74
CA LEU A 11 -1.52 -5.42 39.85
C LEU A 11 -1.85 -6.91 39.65
N GLN A 12 -3.08 -7.20 39.24
CA GLN A 12 -3.66 -8.54 39.16
C GLN A 12 -3.60 -9.05 37.70
N PRO A 13 -3.64 -10.38 37.49
CA PRO A 13 -3.72 -10.96 36.15
C PRO A 13 -4.93 -10.44 35.34
N SER A 14 -4.84 -10.48 34.02
CA SER A 14 -5.96 -10.10 33.13
C SER A 14 -7.25 -10.88 33.39
N THR A 15 -7.14 -12.12 33.87
CA THR A 15 -8.26 -12.97 34.26
C THR A 15 -8.97 -12.53 35.52
N GLU A 16 -8.38 -11.66 36.34
CA GLU A 16 -9.08 -11.01 37.46
C GLU A 16 -9.85 -9.76 37.01
N VAL A 17 -9.49 -9.18 35.87
CA VAL A 17 -10.18 -8.03 35.28
C VAL A 17 -11.40 -8.47 34.49
N LEU A 18 -11.22 -9.50 33.64
CA LEU A 18 -12.29 -10.11 32.85
C LEU A 18 -12.02 -11.62 32.77
N PRO A 19 -12.57 -12.44 33.69
CA PRO A 19 -12.30 -13.88 33.79
C PRO A 19 -12.53 -14.66 32.50
N ALA A 20 -13.50 -14.23 31.68
CA ALA A 20 -13.78 -14.79 30.38
C ALA A 20 -12.55 -14.85 29.45
N LEU A 21 -11.60 -13.92 29.55
CA LEU A 21 -10.39 -13.92 28.72
C LEU A 21 -9.53 -15.17 28.91
N GLY A 22 -9.57 -15.79 30.11
CA GLY A 22 -8.85 -17.04 30.38
C GLY A 22 -9.43 -18.26 29.67
N LEU A 23 -10.65 -18.14 29.12
CA LEU A 23 -11.36 -19.21 28.42
C LEU A 23 -11.37 -19.02 26.90
N LEU A 24 -10.88 -17.89 26.40
CA LEU A 24 -10.88 -17.53 24.99
C LEU A 24 -9.48 -17.70 24.37
N LEU A 25 -9.43 -17.99 23.07
CA LEU A 25 -8.20 -18.25 22.33
C LEU A 25 -7.55 -16.96 21.80
N HIS A 26 -7.53 -15.88 22.58
CA HIS A 26 -6.90 -14.60 22.22
C HIS A 26 -5.54 -14.42 22.90
N SER A 27 -4.63 -13.71 22.26
CA SER A 27 -3.39 -13.27 22.91
C SER A 27 -3.66 -11.95 23.64
N VAL A 28 -3.58 -11.97 24.97
CA VAL A 28 -3.81 -10.76 25.79
C VAL A 28 -2.48 -10.21 26.29
N ARG A 29 -2.17 -8.98 25.91
CA ARG A 29 -1.07 -8.20 26.49
C ARG A 29 -1.63 -7.22 27.51
N VAL A 30 -0.98 -7.12 28.67
CA VAL A 30 -1.39 -6.20 29.73
C VAL A 30 -0.42 -5.03 29.78
N ALA A 31 -0.95 -3.82 29.86
CA ALA A 31 -0.18 -2.59 30.03
C ALA A 31 -0.86 -1.64 31.04
N PRO A 32 -0.12 -0.71 31.65
CA PRO A 32 -0.69 0.30 32.54
C PRO A 32 -1.77 1.14 31.83
N ALA A 33 -2.81 1.54 32.57
CA ALA A 33 -3.84 2.44 32.05
C ALA A 33 -3.37 3.90 32.07
N GLU A 34 -2.26 4.17 31.38
CA GLU A 34 -1.62 5.48 31.29
C GLU A 34 -1.26 5.81 29.83
N GLY A 35 -1.34 7.10 29.48
CA GLY A 35 -1.05 7.61 28.13
C GLY A 35 0.29 7.15 27.51
N PRO A 36 1.41 7.09 28.25
CA PRO A 36 2.71 6.68 27.68
C PRO A 36 2.79 5.21 27.28
N ALA A 37 1.99 4.33 27.89
CA ALA A 37 1.97 2.90 27.55
C ALA A 37 1.53 2.62 26.10
N LEU A 38 0.92 3.62 25.45
CA LEU A 38 0.40 3.54 24.09
C LEU A 38 1.44 3.85 23.01
N VAL A 39 2.53 4.53 23.36
CA VAL A 39 3.56 4.97 22.39
C VAL A 39 4.38 3.79 21.84
N ASP A 40 4.47 2.69 22.59
CA ASP A 40 5.26 1.50 22.25
C ASP A 40 4.41 0.24 22.02
N THR A 41 3.10 0.38 21.76
CA THR A 41 2.23 -0.79 21.60
C THR A 41 2.03 -1.14 20.11
N PRO A 42 2.66 -2.21 19.58
CA PRO A 42 2.37 -2.69 18.22
C PRO A 42 0.90 -3.13 18.09
N GLY A 43 0.34 -3.01 16.89
CA GLY A 43 -1.10 -3.11 16.57
C GLY A 43 -1.87 -4.20 17.32
N ALA A 44 -2.83 -3.77 18.12
CA ALA A 44 -3.84 -4.64 18.73
C ALA A 44 -5.10 -4.65 17.85
N ASP A 45 -5.79 -5.78 17.84
CA ASP A 45 -7.07 -5.95 17.14
C ASP A 45 -8.24 -5.34 17.94
N ALA A 46 -8.09 -5.20 19.26
CA ALA A 46 -8.98 -4.45 20.14
C ALA A 46 -8.25 -4.04 21.42
N ILE A 47 -8.70 -2.93 22.01
CA ILE A 47 -8.20 -2.43 23.30
C ILE A 47 -9.32 -2.55 24.34
N LEU A 48 -9.02 -3.26 25.42
CA LEU A 48 -9.85 -3.38 26.62
C LEU A 48 -9.34 -2.40 27.67
N ILE A 49 -10.23 -1.65 28.30
CA ILE A 49 -9.87 -0.68 29.33
C ILE A 49 -10.54 -1.07 30.64
N ASP A 50 -9.75 -1.27 31.70
CA ASP A 50 -10.26 -1.56 33.05
C ASP A 50 -10.85 -0.29 33.68
N GLY A 51 -12.17 -0.19 33.63
CA GLY A 51 -12.98 0.85 34.24
C GLY A 51 -13.57 0.46 35.60
N ARG A 52 -13.10 -0.62 36.24
CA ARG A 52 -13.66 -1.05 37.53
C ARG A 52 -13.31 -0.10 38.68
N ARG A 53 -12.31 0.77 38.49
CA ARG A 53 -11.83 1.76 39.46
C ARG A 53 -11.50 3.07 38.74
N ASP A 54 -11.59 4.18 39.49
CA ASP A 54 -11.25 5.52 39.02
C ASP A 54 -11.85 5.88 37.64
N LEU A 55 -13.19 5.79 37.55
CA LEU A 55 -13.95 6.14 36.35
C LEU A 55 -13.60 7.53 35.77
N PRO A 56 -13.36 8.59 36.58
CA PRO A 56 -12.91 9.87 36.05
C PRO A 56 -11.57 9.79 35.29
N GLN A 57 -10.56 9.11 35.84
CA GLN A 57 -9.28 8.90 35.16
C GLN A 57 -9.46 8.08 33.88
N VAL A 58 -10.26 7.01 33.95
CA VAL A 58 -10.52 6.11 32.81
C VAL A 58 -11.24 6.84 31.69
N ARG A 59 -12.21 7.71 32.00
CA ARG A 59 -12.86 8.58 31.00
C ARG A 59 -11.85 9.44 30.25
N SER A 60 -10.96 10.11 30.98
CA SER A 60 -9.91 10.94 30.37
C SER A 60 -8.97 10.11 29.48
N LEU A 61 -8.64 8.88 29.90
CA LEU A 61 -7.85 7.96 29.09
C LEU A 61 -8.58 7.53 27.80
N CYS A 62 -9.87 7.17 27.88
CA CYS A 62 -10.66 6.81 26.70
C CYS A 62 -10.74 7.97 25.70
N GLN A 63 -10.93 9.21 26.18
CA GLN A 63 -10.97 10.40 25.34
C GLN A 63 -9.60 10.67 24.68
N LEU A 64 -8.52 10.54 25.44
CA LEU A 64 -7.16 10.68 24.92
C LEU A 64 -6.89 9.62 23.85
N LEU A 65 -7.20 8.35 24.12
CA LEU A 65 -7.10 7.25 23.17
C LEU A 65 -7.87 7.55 21.88
N ARG A 66 -9.15 7.93 22.00
CA ARG A 66 -9.97 8.26 20.84
C ARG A 66 -9.36 9.40 20.02
N SER A 67 -8.79 10.42 20.66
CA SER A 67 -8.14 11.54 19.96
C SER A 67 -6.86 11.12 19.21
N THR A 68 -6.14 10.10 19.70
CA THR A 68 -4.94 9.55 19.05
C THR A 68 -5.24 8.61 17.88
N GLY A 69 -6.46 8.06 17.80
CA GLY A 69 -6.90 7.21 16.69
C GLY A 69 -6.21 5.83 16.63
N PRO A 70 -6.44 4.93 17.61
CA PRO A 70 -5.73 3.65 17.73
C PRO A 70 -6.03 2.62 16.62
N GLY A 71 -6.87 2.95 15.64
CA GLY A 71 -7.19 2.08 14.50
C GLY A 71 -7.93 0.77 14.82
N CYS A 72 -8.34 0.58 16.08
CA CYS A 72 -9.02 -0.61 16.58
C CYS A 72 -10.09 -0.20 17.62
N PRO A 73 -11.08 -1.07 17.92
CA PRO A 73 -12.16 -0.72 18.82
C PRO A 73 -11.70 -0.62 20.29
N LEU A 74 -12.25 0.37 20.99
CA LEU A 74 -12.08 0.64 22.41
C LEU A 74 -13.25 0.07 23.20
N ILE A 75 -13.01 -0.96 24.01
CA ILE A 75 -14.04 -1.65 24.79
C ILE A 75 -13.78 -1.39 26.28
N LEU A 76 -14.78 -0.85 26.96
CA LEU A 76 -14.69 -0.56 28.40
C LEU A 76 -15.16 -1.76 29.22
N VAL A 77 -14.39 -2.17 30.21
CA VAL A 77 -14.78 -3.20 31.20
C VAL A 77 -15.16 -2.50 32.51
N VAL A 78 -16.39 -2.66 32.98
CA VAL A 78 -16.89 -2.00 34.21
C VAL A 78 -17.58 -2.99 35.13
N THR A 79 -17.77 -2.58 36.39
CA THR A 79 -18.69 -3.26 37.31
C THR A 79 -20.14 -2.82 37.02
N GLU A 80 -21.12 -3.55 37.56
CA GLU A 80 -22.54 -3.19 37.43
C GLU A 80 -22.84 -1.76 37.90
N GLY A 81 -22.27 -1.34 39.04
CA GLY A 81 -22.42 0.02 39.55
C GLY A 81 -21.76 1.11 38.69
N GLY A 82 -20.76 0.74 37.88
CA GLY A 82 -20.06 1.66 36.98
C GLY A 82 -20.86 2.01 35.73
N LEU A 83 -21.82 1.17 35.30
CA LEU A 83 -22.61 1.38 34.08
C LEU A 83 -23.32 2.74 34.05
N ALA A 84 -23.82 3.20 35.20
CA ALA A 84 -24.56 4.47 35.30
C ALA A 84 -23.72 5.70 34.92
N ALA A 85 -22.38 5.60 34.97
CA ALA A 85 -21.47 6.69 34.63
C ALA A 85 -21.05 6.70 33.15
N VAL A 86 -21.31 5.60 32.41
CA VAL A 86 -20.83 5.42 31.04
C VAL A 86 -21.71 6.20 30.07
N THR A 87 -21.10 7.07 29.28
CA THR A 87 -21.78 7.94 28.31
C THR A 87 -21.03 7.99 26.99
N ALA A 88 -21.73 8.39 25.91
CA ALA A 88 -21.17 8.35 24.55
C ALA A 88 -19.93 9.25 24.35
N ASP A 89 -19.78 10.31 25.15
CA ASP A 89 -18.64 11.24 25.10
C ASP A 89 -17.32 10.65 25.62
N TRP A 90 -17.34 9.43 26.15
CA TRP A 90 -16.12 8.68 26.49
C TRP A 90 -15.40 8.19 25.22
N GLY A 91 -16.10 8.12 24.08
CA GLY A 91 -15.51 7.69 22.82
C GLY A 91 -15.18 6.20 22.78
N ILE A 92 -15.93 5.36 23.52
CA ILE A 92 -15.82 3.89 23.51
C ILE A 92 -16.73 3.27 22.43
N ASP A 93 -16.37 2.09 21.93
CA ASP A 93 -17.13 1.36 20.90
C ASP A 93 -18.08 0.31 21.47
N ASP A 94 -17.83 -0.17 22.70
CA ASP A 94 -18.67 -1.13 23.42
C ASP A 94 -18.34 -1.12 24.92
N VAL A 95 -19.23 -1.71 25.72
CA VAL A 95 -19.06 -1.88 27.17
C VAL A 95 -19.33 -3.34 27.57
N LEU A 96 -18.47 -3.87 28.45
CA LEU A 96 -18.58 -5.19 29.04
C LEU A 96 -18.65 -5.08 30.55
N LEU A 97 -19.48 -5.92 31.17
CA LEU A 97 -19.38 -6.16 32.61
C LEU A 97 -18.14 -7.02 32.88
N ASP A 98 -17.49 -6.79 34.01
CA ASP A 98 -16.40 -7.63 34.52
C ASP A 98 -16.85 -9.07 34.80
N THR A 99 -18.16 -9.27 34.97
CA THR A 99 -18.84 -10.57 35.13
C THR A 99 -19.34 -11.20 33.81
N ALA A 100 -19.09 -10.57 32.65
CA ALA A 100 -19.56 -11.08 31.37
C ALA A 100 -18.96 -12.46 31.05
N GLY A 101 -19.82 -13.37 30.57
CA GLY A 101 -19.42 -14.74 30.20
C GLY A 101 -18.65 -14.80 28.87
N PRO A 102 -17.91 -15.89 28.61
CA PRO A 102 -17.05 -16.02 27.42
C PRO A 102 -17.80 -15.88 26.09
N ALA A 103 -19.04 -16.40 26.01
CA ALA A 103 -19.85 -16.29 24.81
C ALA A 103 -20.23 -14.84 24.48
N GLU A 104 -20.53 -14.04 25.50
CA GLU A 104 -20.84 -12.61 25.33
C GLU A 104 -19.59 -11.83 24.95
N VAL A 105 -18.49 -12.03 25.67
CA VAL A 105 -17.21 -11.36 25.41
C VAL A 105 -16.74 -11.62 23.97
N GLU A 106 -16.76 -12.88 23.52
CA GLU A 106 -16.42 -13.25 22.14
C GLU A 106 -17.35 -12.58 21.11
N ALA A 107 -18.66 -12.59 21.37
CA ALA A 107 -19.62 -11.96 20.46
C ALA A 107 -19.39 -10.46 20.33
N ARG A 108 -19.19 -9.75 21.45
CA ARG A 108 -18.95 -8.31 21.44
C ARG A 108 -17.61 -7.94 20.82
N LEU A 109 -16.54 -8.69 21.10
CA LEU A 109 -15.24 -8.52 20.44
C LEU A 109 -15.38 -8.64 18.92
N ARG A 110 -16.00 -9.72 18.45
CA ARG A 110 -16.24 -9.95 17.02
C ARG A 110 -17.09 -8.86 16.38
N LEU A 111 -18.15 -8.40 17.06
CA LEU A 111 -19.01 -7.31 16.56
C LEU A 111 -18.25 -5.97 16.51
N ALA A 112 -17.47 -5.63 17.53
CA ALA A 112 -16.70 -4.39 17.58
C ALA A 112 -15.59 -4.36 16.51
N MET A 113 -14.85 -5.46 16.36
CA MET A 113 -13.83 -5.62 15.32
C MET A 113 -14.46 -5.62 13.92
N GLY A 114 -15.60 -6.29 13.74
CA GLY A 114 -16.34 -6.32 12.48
C GLY A 114 -16.90 -4.95 12.10
N ARG A 115 -17.38 -4.15 13.07
CA ARG A 115 -17.78 -2.75 12.83
C ARG A 115 -16.62 -1.91 12.32
N GLN A 116 -15.41 -2.07 12.90
CA GLN A 116 -14.22 -1.37 12.42
C GLN A 116 -13.82 -1.81 11.00
N GLN A 117 -13.97 -3.09 10.65
CA GLN A 117 -13.78 -3.55 9.27
C GLN A 117 -14.82 -2.94 8.33
N ILE A 118 -16.10 -2.87 8.73
CA ILE A 118 -17.14 -2.20 7.94
C ILE A 118 -16.85 -0.71 7.79
N THR A 119 -16.38 0.00 8.83
CA THR A 119 -16.02 1.42 8.75
C THR A 119 -14.67 1.68 8.06
N THR A 120 -13.77 0.70 8.01
CA THR A 120 -12.52 0.76 7.23
C THR A 120 -12.80 0.46 5.76
N ASP A 121 -13.76 -0.42 5.47
CA ASP A 121 -14.39 -0.62 4.16
C ASP A 121 -15.34 0.53 3.77
N ASP A 122 -15.65 1.45 4.70
CA ASP A 122 -16.39 2.70 4.46
C ASP A 122 -15.45 3.91 4.30
N SER A 123 -14.18 3.66 3.98
CA SER A 123 -13.54 4.53 3.00
C SER A 123 -14.27 4.27 1.68
N PRO A 124 -14.90 5.27 1.04
CA PRO A 124 -15.52 5.05 -0.25
C PRO A 124 -14.40 4.73 -1.25
N MET A 125 -14.14 3.44 -1.43
CA MET A 125 -13.61 2.83 -2.65
C MET A 125 -12.37 3.53 -3.23
N GLU A 126 -11.52 4.14 -2.40
CA GLU A 126 -10.33 4.85 -2.87
C GLU A 126 -9.19 3.84 -3.05
N ILE A 127 -9.08 3.28 -4.25
CA ILE A 127 -7.97 2.40 -4.61
C ILE A 127 -6.70 3.27 -4.71
N ARG A 128 -5.79 3.12 -3.74
CA ARG A 128 -4.50 3.81 -3.72
C ARG A 128 -3.38 2.91 -4.19
N ASN A 129 -2.65 3.34 -5.21
CA ASN A 129 -1.46 2.68 -5.73
C ASN A 129 -0.34 3.71 -5.92
N GLY A 130 0.48 3.89 -4.89
CA GLY A 130 1.49 4.97 -4.81
C GLY A 130 0.84 6.34 -5.00
N ASP A 131 1.28 7.07 -6.02
CA ASP A 131 0.78 8.42 -6.32
C ASP A 131 -0.62 8.43 -6.96
N LEU A 132 -1.14 7.29 -7.41
CA LEU A 132 -2.46 7.18 -8.01
C LEU A 132 -3.50 6.87 -6.93
N SER A 133 -4.58 7.67 -6.88
CA SER A 133 -5.78 7.37 -6.12
C SER A 133 -7.01 7.34 -7.03
N VAL A 134 -7.88 6.35 -6.86
CA VAL A 134 -9.10 6.18 -7.67
C VAL A 134 -10.28 6.06 -6.72
N ASP A 135 -11.14 7.06 -6.71
CA ASP A 135 -12.36 7.13 -5.92
C ASP A 135 -13.54 6.70 -6.79
N GLU A 136 -14.12 5.54 -6.47
CA GLU A 136 -15.25 4.98 -7.21
C GLU A 136 -16.58 5.65 -6.87
N ALA A 137 -16.74 6.21 -5.68
CA ALA A 137 -17.97 6.90 -5.31
C ALA A 137 -18.14 8.21 -6.10
N THR A 138 -17.04 8.94 -6.31
CA THR A 138 -17.04 10.19 -7.08
C THR A 138 -16.70 10.01 -8.55
N TYR A 139 -16.43 8.78 -9.00
CA TYR A 139 -15.91 8.47 -10.34
C TYR A 139 -14.70 9.34 -10.71
N SER A 140 -13.81 9.57 -9.75
CA SER A 140 -12.66 10.47 -9.88
C SER A 140 -11.36 9.73 -9.69
N ALA A 141 -10.35 10.03 -10.52
CA ALA A 141 -9.00 9.53 -10.32
C ALA A 141 -8.05 10.72 -10.13
N LYS A 142 -7.14 10.63 -9.16
CA LYS A 142 -6.10 11.63 -8.89
C LYS A 142 -4.73 11.01 -9.02
N LEU A 143 -3.78 11.78 -9.54
CA LEU A 143 -2.38 11.40 -9.63
C LEU A 143 -1.54 12.52 -8.99
N LYS A 144 -0.74 12.18 -7.96
CA LYS A 144 -0.01 13.16 -7.13
C LYS A 144 -0.93 14.29 -6.62
N GLY A 145 -2.17 13.94 -6.27
CA GLY A 145 -3.22 14.88 -5.82
C GLY A 145 -3.91 15.70 -6.91
N ARG A 146 -3.51 15.59 -8.19
CA ARG A 146 -4.19 16.27 -9.32
C ARG A 146 -5.26 15.38 -9.94
N VAL A 147 -6.47 15.90 -10.11
CA VAL A 147 -7.57 15.17 -10.76
C VAL A 147 -7.24 14.93 -12.23
N LEU A 148 -7.39 13.68 -12.67
CA LEU A 148 -7.27 13.26 -14.06
C LEU A 148 -8.62 13.46 -14.76
N ASP A 149 -8.61 14.14 -15.91
CA ASP A 149 -9.80 14.28 -16.75
C ASP A 149 -10.03 13.01 -17.59
N LEU A 150 -10.59 11.97 -16.97
CA LEU A 150 -10.88 10.68 -17.60
C LEU A 150 -12.32 10.63 -18.13
N THR A 151 -12.51 10.02 -19.30
CA THR A 151 -13.87 9.61 -19.71
C THR A 151 -14.31 8.42 -18.85
N PHE A 152 -15.62 8.18 -18.78
CA PHE A 152 -16.19 7.08 -18.00
C PHE A 152 -15.53 5.71 -18.27
N LYS A 153 -15.30 5.36 -19.55
CA LYS A 153 -14.66 4.07 -19.89
C LYS A 153 -13.16 4.03 -19.64
N GLU A 154 -12.47 5.17 -19.69
CA GLU A 154 -11.07 5.24 -19.28
C GLU A 154 -10.93 5.09 -17.76
N PHE A 155 -11.85 5.71 -17.00
CA PHE A 155 -11.95 5.57 -15.56
C PHE A 155 -12.23 4.11 -15.17
N GLU A 156 -13.27 3.49 -15.71
CA GLU A 156 -13.63 2.10 -15.40
C GLU A 156 -12.50 1.13 -15.76
N LEU A 157 -11.80 1.36 -16.88
CA LEU A 157 -10.63 0.56 -17.25
C LEU A 157 -9.47 0.73 -16.27
N LEU A 158 -9.18 1.97 -15.83
CA LEU A 158 -8.15 2.25 -14.84
C LEU A 158 -8.48 1.60 -13.50
N LYS A 159 -9.73 1.79 -13.03
CA LYS A 159 -10.27 1.21 -11.81
C LYS A 159 -10.13 -0.31 -11.81
N TYR A 160 -10.63 -0.98 -12.85
CA TYR A 160 -10.59 -2.44 -12.94
C TYR A 160 -9.16 -3.00 -12.90
N LEU A 161 -8.23 -2.34 -13.60
CA LEU A 161 -6.82 -2.72 -13.57
C LEU A 161 -6.19 -2.44 -12.19
N ALA A 162 -6.47 -1.29 -11.58
CA ALA A 162 -5.92 -0.86 -10.29
C ALA A 162 -6.44 -1.68 -9.09
N GLN A 163 -7.66 -2.23 -9.17
CA GLN A 163 -8.22 -3.18 -8.18
C GLN A 163 -7.44 -4.51 -8.16
N HIS A 164 -6.72 -4.83 -9.23
CA HIS A 164 -6.02 -6.11 -9.41
C HIS A 164 -4.54 -5.91 -9.80
N PRO A 165 -3.73 -5.28 -8.92
CA PRO A 165 -2.34 -4.96 -9.23
C PRO A 165 -1.53 -6.23 -9.53
N GLY A 166 -0.74 -6.18 -10.60
CA GLY A 166 0.12 -7.27 -11.05
C GLY A 166 -0.58 -8.38 -11.85
N ARG A 167 -1.91 -8.49 -11.81
CA ARG A 167 -2.67 -9.47 -12.58
C ARG A 167 -2.76 -9.05 -14.05
N VAL A 168 -2.55 -10.01 -14.95
CA VAL A 168 -2.66 -9.81 -16.40
C VAL A 168 -4.07 -10.15 -16.85
N PHE A 169 -4.71 -9.23 -17.56
CA PHE A 169 -6.00 -9.43 -18.21
C PHE A 169 -5.85 -9.45 -19.72
N THR A 170 -6.52 -10.39 -20.37
CA THR A 170 -6.61 -10.42 -21.83
C THR A 170 -7.46 -9.27 -22.34
N ARG A 171 -7.27 -8.89 -23.61
CA ARG A 171 -8.11 -7.84 -24.22
C ARG A 171 -9.59 -8.23 -24.27
N ALA A 172 -9.90 -9.50 -24.47
CA ALA A 172 -11.28 -9.99 -24.47
C ALA A 172 -11.91 -9.87 -23.08
N GLN A 173 -11.17 -10.24 -22.02
CA GLN A 173 -11.63 -10.04 -20.64
C GLN A 173 -11.86 -8.57 -20.33
N LEU A 174 -10.89 -7.69 -20.62
CA LEU A 174 -11.06 -6.25 -20.35
C LEU A 174 -12.24 -5.65 -21.12
N LEU A 175 -12.47 -6.11 -22.36
CA LEU A 175 -13.62 -5.68 -23.14
C LEU A 175 -14.93 -6.08 -22.47
N GLN A 176 -15.05 -7.35 -22.08
CA GLN A 176 -16.24 -7.90 -21.45
C GLN A 176 -16.54 -7.25 -20.08
N GLU A 177 -15.51 -7.07 -19.26
CA GLU A 177 -15.67 -6.58 -17.88
C GLU A 177 -15.96 -5.06 -17.84
N VAL A 178 -15.34 -4.28 -18.74
CA VAL A 178 -15.48 -2.81 -18.73
C VAL A 178 -16.60 -2.33 -19.68
N TRP A 179 -16.88 -3.02 -20.78
CA TRP A 179 -17.94 -2.66 -21.73
C TRP A 179 -19.21 -3.51 -21.60
N GLY A 180 -19.14 -4.68 -20.96
CA GLY A 180 -20.25 -5.63 -20.83
C GLY A 180 -20.23 -6.72 -21.90
N TYR A 181 -20.90 -7.83 -21.61
CA TYR A 181 -20.99 -9.01 -22.48
C TYR A 181 -21.69 -8.73 -23.82
N ASP A 182 -22.61 -7.75 -23.85
CA ASP A 182 -23.41 -7.42 -25.03
C ASP A 182 -22.72 -6.40 -25.97
N TYR A 183 -21.48 -6.02 -25.70
CA TYR A 183 -20.76 -5.05 -26.53
C TYR A 183 -20.21 -5.70 -27.82
N PHE A 184 -20.81 -5.37 -28.96
CA PHE A 184 -20.45 -5.90 -30.29
C PHE A 184 -19.15 -5.32 -30.90
N GLY A 185 -18.29 -4.67 -30.12
CA GLY A 185 -17.03 -4.10 -30.62
C GLY A 185 -15.85 -5.09 -30.58
N GLY A 186 -14.77 -4.75 -31.30
CA GLY A 186 -13.54 -5.55 -31.30
C GLY A 186 -12.61 -5.25 -30.12
N THR A 187 -11.70 -6.18 -29.80
CA THR A 187 -10.67 -6.03 -28.76
C THR A 187 -9.73 -4.83 -28.97
N ARG A 188 -9.68 -4.27 -30.19
CA ARG A 188 -8.97 -3.02 -30.52
C ARG A 188 -9.51 -1.80 -29.76
N THR A 189 -10.78 -1.83 -29.34
CA THR A 189 -11.36 -0.75 -28.52
C THR A 189 -10.58 -0.59 -27.21
N VAL A 190 -10.17 -1.69 -26.57
CA VAL A 190 -9.36 -1.67 -25.35
C VAL A 190 -8.02 -0.98 -25.62
N ASP A 191 -7.35 -1.32 -26.72
CA ASP A 191 -6.05 -0.74 -27.08
C ASP A 191 -6.12 0.80 -27.25
N VAL A 192 -7.19 1.30 -27.88
CA VAL A 192 -7.43 2.73 -28.04
C VAL A 192 -7.60 3.43 -26.70
N HIS A 193 -8.39 2.85 -25.79
CA HIS A 193 -8.64 3.43 -24.47
C HIS A 193 -7.39 3.37 -23.58
N VAL A 194 -6.61 2.28 -23.63
CA VAL A 194 -5.31 2.22 -22.93
C VAL A 194 -4.36 3.30 -23.44
N ARG A 195 -4.29 3.53 -24.76
CA ARG A 195 -3.44 4.58 -25.33
C ARG A 195 -3.84 5.97 -24.84
N ARG A 196 -5.13 6.29 -24.81
CA ARG A 196 -5.64 7.57 -24.31
C ARG A 196 -5.41 7.72 -22.82
N LEU A 197 -5.68 6.68 -22.05
CA LEU A 197 -5.45 6.64 -20.60
C LEU A 197 -3.98 6.90 -20.27
N ARG A 198 -3.03 6.25 -20.96
CA ARG A 198 -1.59 6.55 -20.81
C ARG A 198 -1.24 7.99 -21.12
N ALA A 199 -1.78 8.55 -22.19
CA ALA A 199 -1.55 9.95 -22.54
C ALA A 199 -2.03 10.91 -21.43
N LYS A 200 -3.14 10.57 -20.76
CA LYS A 200 -3.69 11.34 -19.63
C LYS A 200 -2.92 11.14 -18.32
N LEU A 201 -2.33 9.96 -18.10
CA LEU A 201 -1.43 9.70 -16.96
C LEU A 201 -0.07 10.42 -17.11
N GLY A 202 0.34 10.70 -18.35
CA GLY A 202 1.60 11.37 -18.66
C GLY A 202 2.79 10.42 -18.75
N PRO A 203 3.92 10.89 -19.32
CA PRO A 203 5.08 10.05 -19.66
C PRO A 203 5.78 9.43 -18.44
N GLU A 204 5.67 10.06 -17.27
CA GLU A 204 6.23 9.53 -16.02
C GLU A 204 5.44 8.34 -15.47
N HIS A 205 4.15 8.23 -15.80
CA HIS A 205 3.22 7.27 -15.18
C HIS A 205 2.50 6.37 -16.19
N GLU A 206 2.78 6.49 -17.48
CA GLU A 206 2.23 5.59 -18.50
C GLU A 206 2.61 4.11 -18.29
N SER A 207 3.71 3.89 -17.56
CA SER A 207 4.24 2.59 -17.16
C SER A 207 3.40 1.90 -16.07
N LEU A 208 2.53 2.64 -15.36
CA LEU A 208 1.56 2.06 -14.41
C LEU A 208 0.62 1.07 -15.11
N ILE A 209 0.38 1.25 -16.39
CA ILE A 209 -0.32 0.27 -17.22
C ILE A 209 0.74 -0.47 -18.02
N GLY A 210 1.03 -1.72 -17.66
CA GLY A 210 1.97 -2.57 -18.36
C GLY A 210 1.33 -3.30 -19.54
N THR A 211 2.05 -3.40 -20.67
CA THR A 211 1.62 -4.23 -21.80
C THR A 211 2.30 -5.59 -21.75
N VAL A 212 1.50 -6.66 -21.83
CA VAL A 212 1.99 -8.02 -22.05
C VAL A 212 1.72 -8.37 -23.52
N ARG A 213 2.80 -8.49 -24.30
CA ARG A 213 2.74 -8.72 -25.76
C ARG A 213 1.87 -9.94 -26.06
N ASN A 214 1.00 -9.81 -27.06
CA ASN A 214 0.05 -10.84 -27.52
C ASN A 214 -1.00 -11.31 -26.48
N VAL A 215 -1.01 -10.76 -25.26
CA VAL A 215 -1.96 -11.16 -24.20
C VAL A 215 -2.91 -10.02 -23.87
N GLY A 216 -2.39 -8.91 -23.35
CA GLY A 216 -3.22 -7.79 -22.90
C GLY A 216 -2.48 -6.85 -21.96
N TYR A 217 -3.14 -6.47 -20.86
CA TYR A 217 -2.68 -5.39 -19.99
C TYR A 217 -2.71 -5.79 -18.51
N ARG A 218 -1.90 -5.10 -17.71
CA ARG A 218 -1.88 -5.22 -16.26
C ARG A 218 -1.62 -3.88 -15.62
N PHE A 219 -2.04 -3.72 -14.37
CA PHE A 219 -1.55 -2.62 -13.55
C PHE A 219 -0.22 -2.99 -12.90
N VAL A 220 0.75 -2.07 -12.91
CA VAL A 220 2.08 -2.25 -12.30
C VAL A 220 2.16 -1.38 -11.06
N ALA A 221 2.26 -2.03 -9.89
CA ALA A 221 2.39 -1.31 -8.63
C ALA A 221 3.72 -0.52 -8.57
N PRO A 222 3.74 0.69 -8.00
CA PRO A 222 4.86 1.62 -8.05
C PRO A 222 6.18 1.09 -7.47
N GLU A 223 6.15 0.25 -6.42
CA GLU A 223 7.38 -0.39 -5.90
C GLU A 223 8.14 -1.20 -6.95
N LYS A 224 7.42 -1.79 -7.91
CA LYS A 224 8.03 -2.50 -9.06
C LYS A 224 8.42 -1.56 -10.19
N VAL A 225 7.78 -0.40 -10.33
CA VAL A 225 8.10 0.58 -11.37
C VAL A 225 9.45 1.22 -11.10
N GLU A 226 9.71 1.64 -9.86
CA GLU A 226 10.99 2.23 -9.46
C GLU A 226 12.15 1.24 -9.63
N ARG A 227 11.99 0.00 -9.14
CA ARG A 227 12.99 -1.07 -9.34
C ARG A 227 13.23 -1.39 -10.82
N ALA A 228 12.17 -1.51 -11.63
CA ALA A 228 12.32 -1.79 -13.06
C ALA A 228 12.95 -0.62 -13.83
N ALA A 229 12.65 0.63 -13.45
CA ALA A 229 13.26 1.82 -14.01
C ALA A 229 14.75 1.90 -13.65
N GLU A 230 15.11 1.59 -12.40
CA GLU A 230 16.48 1.55 -11.91
C GLU A 230 17.30 0.44 -12.59
N GLU A 231 16.73 -0.76 -12.75
CA GLU A 231 17.32 -1.86 -13.53
C GLU A 231 17.51 -1.51 -15.02
N ALA A 232 16.55 -0.79 -15.62
CA ALA A 232 16.65 -0.32 -17.00
C ALA A 232 17.74 0.76 -17.16
N ARG A 233 17.86 1.67 -16.19
CA ARG A 233 18.90 2.71 -16.13
C ARG A 233 20.29 2.10 -15.95
N ALA A 234 20.41 1.10 -15.07
CA ALA A 234 21.63 0.34 -14.86
C ALA A 234 22.05 -0.45 -16.11
N LYS A 235 21.10 -1.07 -16.83
CA LYS A 235 21.37 -1.75 -18.11
C LYS A 235 21.76 -0.79 -19.24
N ALA A 236 21.20 0.42 -19.26
CA ALA A 236 21.58 1.45 -20.22
C ALA A 236 23.00 2.00 -19.93
N ALA A 237 23.34 2.22 -18.66
CA ALA A 237 24.67 2.62 -18.23
C ALA A 237 25.73 1.53 -18.47
N GLY A 238 25.39 0.26 -18.27
CA GLY A 238 26.28 -0.88 -18.52
C GLY A 238 26.58 -1.14 -20.00
N ARG A 239 25.70 -0.71 -20.93
CA ARG A 239 25.94 -0.82 -22.38
C ARG A 239 26.86 0.25 -22.94
N GLY A 240 27.12 1.33 -22.20
CA GLY A 240 28.05 2.40 -22.59
C GLY A 240 29.54 2.08 -22.34
N SER A 241 29.85 1.04 -21.55
CA SER A 241 31.23 0.71 -21.15
C SER A 241 31.89 -0.40 -21.99
N ALA A 242 31.16 -1.05 -22.90
CA ALA A 242 31.66 -2.19 -23.67
C ALA A 242 32.05 -1.88 -25.13
N ALA A 243 31.99 -0.62 -25.57
CA ALA A 243 32.29 -0.21 -26.94
C ALA A 243 33.50 0.74 -27.05
N GLY A 244 34.48 0.57 -26.17
CA GLY A 244 35.67 1.40 -26.11
C GLY A 244 36.89 0.65 -25.59
N ASP A 245 37.22 -0.48 -26.20
CA ASP A 245 38.61 -0.95 -26.18
C ASP A 245 39.10 -1.23 -27.59
N THR A 246 40.27 -0.66 -27.84
CA THR A 246 40.86 -0.30 -29.10
C THR A 246 41.44 -1.48 -29.86
N ALA A 247 40.90 -1.75 -31.05
CA ALA A 247 41.66 -2.39 -32.12
C ALA A 247 42.65 -1.35 -32.69
N ARG A 248 43.95 -1.53 -32.41
CA ARG A 248 45.02 -0.79 -33.09
C ARG A 248 46.11 -1.75 -33.54
N GLY A 249 46.27 -1.81 -34.87
CA GLY A 249 47.31 -2.54 -35.61
C GLY A 249 46.68 -3.27 -36.78
N GLU A 250 47.05 -3.12 -38.05
CA GLU A 250 48.07 -2.35 -38.76
C GLU A 250 47.55 -2.28 -40.22
N ARG A 251 47.83 -1.19 -40.94
CA ARG A 251 47.48 -1.06 -42.37
C ARG A 251 48.61 -1.59 -43.24
N PRO A 252 48.30 -2.14 -44.43
CA PRO A 252 49.19 -1.99 -45.57
C PRO A 252 48.47 -1.41 -46.80
N GLY A 253 49.19 -0.57 -47.54
CA GLY A 253 48.82 -0.03 -48.85
C GLY A 253 49.43 1.35 -49.03
N GLY A 254 50.17 1.68 -50.08
CA GLY A 254 50.55 0.95 -51.28
C GLY A 254 51.25 1.94 -52.22
N ALA A 255 52.36 1.48 -52.81
CA ALA A 255 52.95 1.80 -54.11
C ALA A 255 53.20 3.24 -54.64
N SER A 256 54.36 3.32 -55.32
CA SER A 256 54.79 4.20 -56.42
C SER A 256 55.40 5.55 -56.01
N GLY A 257 56.55 5.98 -56.52
CA GLY A 257 57.53 5.36 -57.41
C GLY A 257 58.60 6.39 -57.82
N SER A 258 59.79 5.87 -58.13
CA SER A 258 60.77 6.38 -59.10
C SER A 258 61.73 7.55 -58.76
N ALA A 259 63.01 7.16 -58.72
CA ALA A 259 64.16 7.71 -59.45
C ALA A 259 65.00 8.90 -58.91
N ALA A 260 66.20 8.52 -58.47
CA ALA A 260 67.51 8.86 -59.07
C ALA A 260 68.37 10.02 -58.52
N LYS A 261 69.66 9.67 -58.38
CA LYS A 261 70.91 10.46 -58.27
C LYS A 261 71.12 11.25 -56.97
N ALA A 262 72.32 11.49 -56.47
CA ALA A 262 73.67 10.91 -56.58
C ALA A 262 74.56 11.75 -55.63
N ALA A 263 75.66 11.14 -55.18
CA ALA A 263 76.95 11.76 -54.88
C ALA A 263 77.24 12.39 -53.50
N ALA A 264 78.32 11.83 -52.91
CA ALA A 264 79.49 12.48 -52.29
C ALA A 264 79.33 13.07 -50.88
N ALA A 265 80.01 12.49 -49.88
CA ALA A 265 81.37 12.87 -49.39
C ALA A 265 81.31 14.15 -48.54
N ARG A 266 81.83 14.29 -47.32
CA ARG A 266 83.01 13.73 -46.60
C ARG A 266 82.90 14.25 -45.11
N PRO A 267 83.90 14.08 -44.20
CA PRO A 267 83.67 13.84 -42.78
C PRO A 267 84.20 14.92 -41.81
N ALA A 268 83.97 14.66 -40.51
CA ALA A 268 84.82 14.89 -39.33
C ALA A 268 85.51 16.25 -39.10
N ASN A 269 85.28 16.80 -37.90
CA ASN A 269 86.32 17.33 -37.01
C ASN A 269 85.74 17.30 -35.58
N SER A 270 86.31 16.47 -34.69
CA SER A 270 87.37 16.81 -33.72
C SER A 270 86.79 17.33 -32.41
#